data_AF-A0A255RHA1-F1
#
_entry.id   AF-A0A255RHA1-F1
#
_cell.length_a   1.000
_cell.length_b   1.000
_cell.length_c   1.000
_cell.angle_alpha   90.00
_cell.angle_beta   90.00
_cell.angle_gamma   90.00
#
_symmetry.space_group_name_H-M   'P 1'
#
loop_
_entity.id
_entity.type
_entity.pdbx_description
1 polymer ?
#
loop_
_entity_poly.entity_id
_entity_poly.type
_entity_poly.pdbx_seq_one_letter_code
_entity_poly.pdbx_strand_id
1 'polypeptide(L)'
;MDRHNIIICILLAIITTNMIRVIPMLLIKGQINNRFLRSFLYYVPYVTLAVMTFPGIIQTTMSPISGLVALIVGIVAAWRRMGLFPVAVICCTIVYLLDCLIL
;
A
#
# COMPACT_ATOMS: atom_id res chain seq x y z
N MET A 1 16.74 -5.60 -36.72
CA MET A 1 16.01 -4.90 -35.64
C MET A 1 16.87 -4.97 -34.40
N ASP A 2 17.65 -3.93 -34.22
CA ASP A 2 19.06 -4.07 -33.86
C ASP A 2 19.24 -3.92 -32.35
N ARG A 3 19.99 -4.83 -31.71
CA ARG A 3 20.21 -4.86 -30.25
C ARG A 3 20.59 -3.50 -29.65
N HIS A 4 21.23 -2.62 -30.43
CA HIS A 4 21.52 -1.24 -30.04
C HIS A 4 20.27 -0.40 -29.75
N ASN A 5 19.20 -0.50 -30.57
CA ASN A 5 17.95 0.23 -30.32
C ASN A 5 17.24 -0.25 -29.05
N ILE A 6 17.34 -1.55 -28.75
CA ILE A 6 16.77 -2.12 -27.51
C ILE A 6 17.54 -1.60 -26.28
N ILE A 7 18.87 -1.58 -26.34
CA ILE A 7 19.72 -1.04 -25.26
C ILE A 7 19.45 0.47 -25.07
N ILE A 8 19.32 1.23 -26.15
CA ILE A 8 18.99 2.66 -26.09
C ILE A 8 17.60 2.89 -25.47
N CYS A 9 16.58 2.10 -25.85
CA CYS A 9 15.25 2.17 -25.24
C CYS A 9 15.27 1.84 -23.74
N ILE A 10 16.04 0.84 -23.32
CA ILE A 10 16.17 0.48 -21.90
C ILE A 10 16.86 1.60 -21.12
N LEU A 11 17.93 2.18 -21.66
CA LEU A 11 18.65 3.29 -21.03
C LEU A 11 17.75 4.52 -20.90
N LEU A 12 16.99 4.84 -21.94
CA LEU A 12 15.98 5.91 -21.93
C LEU A 12 14.87 5.64 -20.91
N ALA A 13 14.36 4.41 -20.81
CA ALA A 13 13.34 4.03 -19.84
C ALA A 13 13.84 4.20 -18.39
N ILE A 14 15.09 3.80 -18.11
CA ILE A 14 15.71 3.97 -16.79
C ILE A 14 15.92 5.44 -16.45
N ILE A 15 16.41 6.25 -17.40
CA ILE A 15 16.65 7.68 -17.21
C ILE A 15 15.32 8.41 -16.98
N THR A 16 14.33 8.22 -17.85
CA THR A 16 13.03 8.91 -17.76
C THR A 16 12.28 8.55 -16.48
N THR A 17 12.23 7.26 -16.11
CA THR A 17 11.56 6.79 -14.89
C THR A 17 12.23 7.32 -13.63
N ASN A 18 13.57 7.31 -13.57
CA ASN A 18 14.28 7.84 -12.42
C ASN A 18 14.14 9.36 -12.34
N MET A 19 14.21 10.08 -13.47
CA MET A 19 14.08 11.53 -13.52
C MET A 19 12.70 11.98 -12.98
N ILE A 20 11.62 11.32 -13.40
CA ILE A 20 10.26 11.61 -12.91
C ILE A 20 10.05 11.24 -11.43
N ARG A 21 10.82 10.31 -10.85
CA ARG A 21 10.76 9.99 -9.41
C ARG A 21 11.61 10.91 -8.55
N VAL A 22 12.79 11.33 -9.03
CA VAL A 22 13.67 12.22 -8.27
C VAL A 22 13.18 13.66 -8.28
N ILE A 23 12.52 14.11 -9.36
CA ILE A 23 11.90 15.46 -9.42
C ILE A 23 10.94 15.72 -8.25
N PRO A 24 9.93 14.89 -7.95
CA PRO A 24 9.05 15.11 -6.81
C PRO A 24 9.80 14.98 -5.48
N MET A 25 10.75 14.04 -5.34
CA MET A 25 11.55 13.92 -4.10
C MET A 25 12.46 15.13 -3.85
N LEU A 26 12.93 15.80 -4.91
CA LEU A 26 13.76 17.01 -4.84
C LEU A 26 12.90 18.27 -4.60
N LEU A 27 11.73 18.38 -5.23
CA LEU A 27 10.84 19.53 -5.11
C LEU A 27 10.08 19.56 -3.76
N ILE A 28 9.77 18.40 -3.18
CA ILE A 28 9.06 18.28 -1.87
C ILE A 28 10.01 18.52 -0.68
N LYS A 29 11.32 18.72 -0.92
CA LYS A 29 12.30 19.02 0.13
C LYS A 29 12.20 20.45 0.69
N GLY A 30 11.44 21.34 0.04
CA GLY A 30 11.13 22.67 0.56
C GLY A 30 10.12 22.60 1.71
N GLN A 31 10.42 23.21 2.85
CA GLN A 31 9.49 23.33 3.97
C GLN A 31 8.17 23.95 3.48
N ILE A 32 7.12 23.14 3.36
CA ILE A 32 5.77 23.60 3.06
C ILE A 32 5.35 24.51 4.22
N ASN A 33 5.46 25.82 4.02
CA ASN A 33 5.22 26.84 5.06
C ASN A 33 3.73 26.88 5.46
N ASN A 34 2.83 26.49 4.54
CA ASN A 34 1.40 26.47 4.79
C ASN A 34 0.92 25.12 5.38
N ARG A 35 0.38 25.17 6.61
CA ARG A 35 -0.16 24.02 7.33
C ARG A 35 -1.21 23.24 6.52
N PHE A 36 -1.98 23.91 5.66
CA PHE A 36 -3.06 23.29 4.88
C PHE A 36 -2.53 22.32 3.80
N LEU A 37 -1.54 22.75 3.00
CA LEU A 37 -0.97 21.89 1.96
C LEU A 37 -0.18 20.71 2.54
N ARG A 38 0.51 20.91 3.66
CA ARG A 38 1.23 19.83 4.33
C ARG A 38 0.30 18.76 4.87
N SER A 39 -0.82 19.16 5.49
CA SER A 39 -1.85 18.21 5.93
C SER A 39 -2.49 17.53 4.73
N PHE A 40 -2.89 18.27 3.69
CA PHE A 40 -3.53 17.68 2.51
C PHE A 40 -2.65 16.61 1.83
N LEU A 41 -1.37 16.92 1.56
CA LEU A 41 -0.45 15.98 0.91
C LEU A 41 -0.08 14.78 1.80
N TYR A 42 -0.17 14.91 3.12
CA TYR A 42 0.05 13.78 4.05
C TYR A 42 -1.18 12.86 4.11
N TYR A 43 -2.39 13.42 4.06
CA TYR A 43 -3.64 12.65 4.16
C TYR A 43 -4.03 11.96 2.84
N VAL A 44 -3.85 12.60 1.68
CA VAL A 44 -4.24 12.02 0.37
C VAL A 44 -3.65 10.62 0.11
N PRO A 45 -2.32 10.40 0.16
CA PRO A 45 -1.75 9.07 -0.10
C PRO A 45 -2.14 8.04 0.97
N TYR A 46 -2.35 8.46 2.22
CA TYR A 46 -2.78 7.54 3.28
C TYR A 46 -4.23 7.08 3.07
N VAL A 47 -5.11 7.99 2.67
CA VAL A 47 -6.50 7.68 2.33
C VAL A 47 -6.57 6.80 1.09
N THR A 48 -5.77 7.05 0.05
CA THR A 48 -5.78 6.21 -1.16
C THR A 48 -5.21 4.82 -0.90
N LEU A 49 -4.16 4.66 -0.08
CA LEU A 49 -3.65 3.35 0.34
C LEU A 49 -4.72 2.55 1.12
N ALA A 50 -5.44 3.22 2.01
CA ALA A 50 -6.56 2.61 2.73
C ALA A 50 -7.67 2.19 1.74
N VAL A 51 -8.07 3.07 0.82
CA VAL A 51 -9.12 2.79 -0.18
C VAL A 51 -8.68 1.74 -1.20
N MET A 52 -7.39 1.45 -1.39
CA MET A 52 -6.98 0.30 -2.22
C MET A 52 -7.09 -1.03 -1.47
N THR A 53 -6.86 -1.03 -0.17
CA THR A 53 -6.77 -2.27 0.62
C THR A 53 -8.12 -2.66 1.25
N PHE A 54 -8.84 -1.68 1.78
CA PHE A 54 -10.11 -1.86 2.48
C PHE A 54 -11.20 -2.51 1.60
N PRO A 55 -11.47 -2.07 0.35
CA PRO A 55 -12.49 -2.71 -0.48
C PRO A 55 -12.08 -4.11 -0.94
N GLY A 56 -10.79 -4.35 -1.16
CA GLY A 56 -10.28 -5.67 -1.53
C GLY A 56 -10.60 -6.73 -0.47
N ILE A 57 -10.36 -6.40 0.81
CA ILE A 57 -10.63 -7.33 1.92
C ILE A 57 -12.11 -7.66 2.04
N ILE A 58 -13.00 -6.67 1.87
CA ILE A 58 -14.44 -6.87 2.01
C ILE A 58 -15.03 -7.64 0.81
N GLN A 59 -14.52 -7.42 -0.41
CA GLN A 59 -15.04 -8.08 -1.62
C GLN A 59 -14.47 -9.49 -1.84
N THR A 60 -13.25 -9.78 -1.40
CA THR A 60 -12.63 -11.10 -1.58
C THR A 60 -13.17 -12.14 -0.59
N THR A 61 -13.78 -11.71 0.51
CA THR A 61 -14.28 -12.64 1.54
C THR A 61 -15.72 -13.07 1.25
N MET A 62 -16.01 -14.37 1.35
CA MET A 62 -17.33 -14.98 1.08
C MET A 62 -18.46 -14.37 1.91
N SER A 63 -18.13 -13.81 3.08
CA SER A 63 -19.01 -12.92 3.83
C SER A 63 -18.31 -11.56 4.11
N PRO A 64 -18.98 -10.42 3.86
CA PRO A 64 -18.44 -9.10 4.18
C PRO A 64 -18.20 -8.91 5.70
N ILE A 65 -18.84 -9.74 6.52
CA ILE A 65 -18.76 -9.73 7.98
C ILE A 65 -17.43 -10.36 8.44
N SER A 66 -17.00 -11.46 7.81
CA SER A 66 -15.72 -12.11 8.09
C SER A 66 -14.52 -11.19 7.77
N GLY A 67 -14.59 -10.45 6.66
CA GLY A 67 -13.55 -9.46 6.28
C GLY A 67 -13.43 -8.30 7.28
N LEU A 68 -14.56 -7.82 7.82
CA LEU A 68 -14.57 -6.77 8.82
C LEU A 68 -13.99 -7.23 10.17
N VAL A 69 -14.36 -8.45 10.61
CA VAL A 69 -13.83 -9.04 11.85
C VAL A 69 -12.33 -9.29 11.72
N ALA A 70 -11.87 -9.83 10.59
CA ALA A 70 -10.44 -10.02 10.32
C ALA A 70 -9.65 -8.71 10.33
N LEU A 71 -10.22 -7.63 9.80
CA LEU A 71 -9.60 -6.31 9.80
C LEU A 71 -9.43 -5.75 11.23
N ILE A 72 -10.43 -5.93 12.09
CA ILE A 72 -10.35 -5.51 13.50
C ILE A 72 -9.28 -6.32 14.25
N VAL A 73 -9.27 -7.65 14.10
CA VAL A 73 -8.26 -8.48 14.79
C VAL A 73 -6.86 -8.21 14.22
N GLY A 74 -6.73 -7.97 12.92
CA GLY A 74 -5.48 -7.57 12.27
C GLY A 74 -4.94 -6.22 12.77
N ILE A 75 -5.82 -5.22 12.98
CA ILE A 75 -5.46 -3.92 13.57
C ILE A 75 -4.98 -4.10 15.02
N VAL A 76 -5.67 -4.93 15.81
CA VAL A 76 -5.28 -5.23 17.20
C VAL A 76 -3.92 -5.94 17.25
N ALA A 77 -3.66 -6.88 16.33
CA ALA A 77 -2.37 -7.55 16.21
C ALA A 77 -1.23 -6.60 15.76
N ALA A 78 -1.52 -5.69 14.82
CA ALA A 78 -0.57 -4.68 14.34
C ALA A 78 -0.17 -3.68 15.45
N TRP A 79 -1.06 -3.42 16.42
CA TRP A 79 -0.78 -2.52 17.54
C TRP A 79 0.40 -2.97 18.40
N ARG A 80 0.73 -4.27 18.36
CA ARG A 80 1.83 -4.84 19.14
C ARG A 80 3.23 -4.64 18.50
N ARG A 81 3.35 -3.78 17.46
CA ARG A 81 4.62 -3.45 16.76
C ARG A 81 5.43 -4.68 16.31
N MET A 82 4.77 -5.79 16.02
CA MET A 82 5.43 -6.93 15.38
C MET A 82 5.66 -6.61 13.90
N GLY A 83 6.77 -7.09 13.32
CA GLY A 83 7.15 -6.80 11.94
C GLY A 83 6.04 -7.10 10.92
N LEU A 84 6.14 -6.55 9.71
CA LEU A 84 5.14 -6.74 8.64
C LEU A 84 4.83 -8.23 8.40
N PHE A 85 5.85 -9.07 8.49
CA PHE A 85 5.77 -10.51 8.24
C PHE A 85 4.90 -11.27 9.28
N PRO A 86 5.17 -11.20 10.60
CA PRO A 86 4.31 -11.86 11.60
C PRO A 86 2.88 -11.30 11.62
N VAL A 87 2.68 -10.00 11.35
CA VAL A 87 1.32 -9.42 11.28
C VAL A 87 0.52 -10.01 10.11
N ALA A 88 1.16 -10.17 8.94
CA ALA A 88 0.50 -10.79 7.79
C ALA A 88 0.13 -12.25 8.04
N VAL A 89 1.04 -13.04 8.64
CA VAL A 89 0.78 -14.45 8.97
C VAL A 89 -0.38 -14.59 9.95
N ILE A 90 -0.38 -13.81 11.04
CA ILE A 90 -1.45 -13.81 12.04
C ILE A 90 -2.80 -13.46 11.38
N CYS A 91 -2.83 -12.41 10.55
CA CYS A 91 -4.04 -11.98 9.87
C CYS A 91 -4.59 -13.08 8.93
N CYS A 92 -3.73 -13.70 8.11
CA CYS A 92 -4.13 -14.81 7.24
C CYS A 92 -4.63 -16.02 8.03
N THR A 93 -3.96 -16.40 9.12
CA THR A 93 -4.37 -17.53 9.97
C THR A 93 -5.74 -17.28 10.60
N ILE A 94 -6.00 -16.05 11.07
CA ILE A 94 -7.30 -15.69 11.65
C ILE A 94 -8.41 -15.70 10.60
N VAL A 95 -8.18 -15.11 9.41
CA VAL A 95 -9.15 -15.14 8.30
C VAL A 95 -9.49 -16.59 7.95
N TYR A 96 -8.48 -17.44 7.80
CA TYR A 96 -8.66 -18.86 7.49
C TYR A 96 -9.45 -19.61 8.57
N LEU A 97 -9.14 -19.39 9.85
CA LEU A 97 -9.88 -19.98 10.97
C LEU A 97 -11.34 -19.50 11.02
N LEU A 98 -11.59 -18.22 10.75
CA LEU A 98 -12.93 -17.65 10.73
C LEU A 98 -13.76 -18.20 9.56
N ASP A 99 -13.18 -18.23 8.36
CA ASP A 99 -13.85 -18.73 7.16
C ASP A 99 -14.16 -20.22 7.30
N CYS A 100 -13.24 -21.01 7.87
CA CYS A 100 -13.42 -22.43 8.16
C CYS A 100 -14.41 -22.71 9.32
N LEU A 101 -14.70 -21.75 10.19
CA LEU A 101 -15.69 -21.88 11.26
C LEU A 101 -17.11 -21.48 10.80
N ILE A 102 -17.19 -20.56 9.83
CA ILE A 102 -18.44 -20.01 9.30
C ILE A 102 -18.98 -20.87 8.13
N LEU A 103 -18.11 -21.56 7.39
CA LEU A 103 -18.42 -22.52 6.33
C LEU A 103 -18.60 -23.94 6.87
#